data_AF-A0A8J7SNY6-F1
#
_entry.id   AF-A0A8J7SNY6-F1
#
_cell.length_a   1.000
_cell.length_b   1.000
_cell.length_c   1.000
_cell.angle_alpha   90.00
_cell.angle_beta   90.00
_cell.angle_gamma   90.00
#
_symmetry.space_group_name_H-M   'P 1'
#
loop_
_entity.id
_entity.type
_entity.pdbx_description
1 polymer ?
#
loop_
_entity_poly.entity_id
_entity_poly.type
_entity_poly.pdbx_seq_one_letter_code
_entity_poly.pdbx_strand_id
1 'polypeptide(L)'
;MKATITSFLTIICISFAAAQEPEGWDKRIVHSKDERALTKLPSIKVISSNKEHIEVKVSNNTGFDLSYYGYSPQSPQLYFKKLVEGKWVAGGWHWCGTGMSRHVLKNGSSVTIKLSSRKNSQAFTIFYNSTNSKEYSFAKLYENKSG
;
A
#
# COMPACT_ATOMS: atom_id res chain seq x y z
N MET A 1 -16.00 -56.31 -44.71
CA MET A 1 -16.58 -55.25 -43.85
C MET A 1 -15.44 -54.32 -43.45
N LYS A 2 -15.48 -53.06 -43.90
CA LYS A 2 -14.46 -52.04 -43.65
C LYS A 2 -14.98 -51.11 -42.55
N ALA A 3 -14.24 -50.97 -41.45
CA ALA A 3 -14.51 -49.97 -40.42
C ALA A 3 -13.31 -49.03 -40.36
N THR A 4 -13.50 -47.82 -40.85
CA THR A 4 -12.53 -46.71 -40.82
C THR A 4 -12.67 -46.01 -39.47
N ILE A 5 -11.62 -46.05 -38.64
CA ILE A 5 -11.57 -45.33 -37.37
C ILE A 5 -10.95 -43.96 -37.62
N THR A 6 -11.78 -42.92 -37.61
CA THR A 6 -11.36 -41.52 -37.73
C THR A 6 -10.96 -41.01 -36.35
N SER A 7 -9.66 -40.87 -36.09
CA SER A 7 -9.13 -40.23 -34.88
C SER A 7 -9.15 -38.70 -35.03
N PHE A 8 -9.94 -38.03 -34.20
CA PHE A 8 -9.89 -36.57 -34.04
C PHE A 8 -8.81 -36.24 -33.01
N LEU A 9 -7.69 -35.68 -33.46
CA LEU A 9 -6.65 -35.11 -32.61
C LEU A 9 -7.03 -33.65 -32.27
N THR A 10 -7.65 -33.44 -31.11
CA THR A 10 -7.97 -32.09 -30.62
C THR A 10 -6.72 -31.49 -29.97
N ILE A 11 -5.98 -30.68 -30.73
CA ILE A 11 -4.91 -29.84 -30.21
C ILE A 11 -5.58 -28.70 -29.43
N ILE A 12 -5.66 -28.85 -28.11
CA ILE A 12 -6.04 -27.75 -27.21
C ILE A 12 -4.86 -26.79 -27.15
N CYS A 13 -4.93 -25.72 -27.95
CA CYS A 13 -4.05 -24.56 -27.80
C CYS A 13 -4.26 -23.97 -26.41
N ILE A 14 -3.35 -24.27 -25.47
CA ILE A 14 -3.27 -23.58 -24.19
C ILE A 14 -2.70 -22.19 -24.48
N SER A 15 -3.59 -21.25 -24.80
CA SER A 15 -3.27 -19.83 -24.78
C SER A 15 -3.02 -19.45 -23.33
N PHE A 16 -1.76 -19.52 -22.89
CA PHE A 16 -1.30 -18.79 -21.71
C PHE A 16 -1.41 -17.31 -22.06
N ALA A 17 -2.61 -16.74 -21.87
CA ALA A 17 -2.75 -15.32 -21.68
C ALA A 17 -1.92 -14.98 -20.45
N ALA A 18 -0.71 -14.45 -20.66
CA ALA A 18 0.03 -13.77 -19.61
C ALA A 18 -0.88 -12.64 -19.15
N ALA A 19 -1.59 -12.85 -18.03
CA ALA A 19 -2.36 -11.82 -17.39
C ALA A 19 -1.38 -10.67 -17.13
N GLN A 20 -1.52 -9.58 -17.89
CA GLN A 20 -0.81 -8.33 -17.61
C GLN A 20 -1.14 -8.00 -16.16
N GLU A 21 -0.16 -8.14 -15.27
CA GLU A 21 -0.34 -7.74 -13.89
C GLU A 21 -0.77 -6.28 -13.89
N PRO A 22 -1.90 -5.93 -13.27
CA PRO A 22 -2.37 -4.56 -13.26
C PRO A 22 -1.26 -3.69 -12.67
N GLU A 23 -0.87 -2.63 -13.39
CA GLU A 23 0.13 -1.69 -12.90
C GLU A 23 -0.25 -1.22 -11.50
N GLY A 24 0.62 -1.54 -10.52
CA GLY A 24 0.41 -1.30 -9.11
C GLY A 24 0.18 0.18 -8.78
N TRP A 25 -0.45 0.46 -7.63
CA TRP A 25 -0.62 1.82 -7.13
C TRP A 25 0.68 2.62 -7.07
N ASP A 26 1.81 1.94 -6.89
CA ASP A 26 3.14 2.54 -6.84
C ASP A 26 3.58 3.13 -8.19
N LYS A 27 2.98 2.67 -9.30
CA LYS A 27 3.15 3.25 -10.63
C LYS A 27 2.07 4.28 -10.98
N ARG A 28 0.87 4.19 -10.40
CA ARG A 28 -0.24 5.13 -10.66
C ARG A 28 -0.13 6.42 -9.85
N ILE A 29 0.50 6.37 -8.68
CA ILE A 29 0.75 7.55 -7.83
C ILE A 29 2.09 8.17 -8.24
N VAL A 30 2.42 8.12 -9.54
CA VAL A 30 3.63 8.72 -10.08
C VAL A 30 3.34 10.16 -10.47
N HIS A 31 3.71 11.05 -9.56
CA HIS A 31 4.42 12.32 -9.76
C HIS A 31 4.08 13.11 -11.03
N SER A 32 3.23 14.12 -10.88
CA SER A 32 3.34 15.31 -11.74
C SER A 32 4.74 15.91 -11.60
N LYS A 33 5.27 16.57 -12.65
CA LYS A 33 6.65 17.10 -12.68
C LYS A 33 6.99 18.09 -11.54
N ASP A 34 5.97 18.59 -10.85
CA ASP A 34 6.11 19.56 -9.75
C ASP A 34 6.13 18.92 -8.36
N GLU A 35 5.88 17.60 -8.26
CA GLU A 35 5.85 16.89 -6.98
C GLU A 35 7.26 16.64 -6.45
N ARG A 36 7.43 16.80 -5.14
CA ARG A 36 8.71 16.69 -4.45
C ARG A 36 8.59 15.72 -3.28
N ALA A 37 9.69 15.03 -2.97
CA ALA A 37 9.76 14.21 -1.77
C ALA A 37 9.77 15.09 -0.52
N LEU A 38 9.23 14.59 0.59
CA LEU A 38 9.41 15.22 1.90
C LEU A 38 10.89 15.22 2.26
N THR A 39 11.39 16.35 2.74
CA THR A 39 12.77 16.49 3.21
C THR A 39 13.03 15.68 4.48
N LYS A 40 11.98 15.43 5.28
CA LYS A 40 12.04 14.63 6.51
C LYS A 40 10.76 13.81 6.69
N LEU A 41 10.92 12.56 7.09
CA LEU A 41 9.82 11.63 7.34
C LEU A 41 9.43 11.60 8.82
N PRO A 42 8.16 11.29 9.16
CA PRO A 42 7.78 11.03 10.54
C PRO A 42 8.48 9.78 11.08
N SER A 43 8.66 9.71 12.40
CA SER A 43 9.15 8.50 13.06
C SER A 43 8.01 7.52 13.23
N ILE A 44 8.23 6.26 12.87
CA ILE A 44 7.23 5.20 12.88
C ILE A 44 7.74 4.08 13.75
N LYS A 45 6.95 3.68 14.75
CA LYS A 45 7.29 2.59 15.68
C LYS A 45 6.10 1.68 15.91
N VAL A 46 6.31 0.36 15.82
CA VAL A 46 5.33 -0.62 16.27
C VAL A 46 5.31 -0.59 17.80
N ILE A 47 4.13 -0.39 18.38
CA ILE A 47 3.96 -0.34 19.85
C ILE A 47 3.20 -1.56 20.39
N SER A 48 2.41 -2.22 19.56
CA SER A 48 1.73 -3.48 19.88
C SER A 48 1.51 -4.27 18.60
N SER A 49 1.60 -5.59 18.69
CA SER A 49 1.33 -6.49 17.56
C SER A 49 0.83 -7.83 18.09
N ASN A 50 -0.30 -8.28 17.55
CA ASN A 50 -0.81 -9.63 17.77
C ASN A 50 -1.20 -10.27 16.42
N LYS A 51 -1.89 -11.42 16.46
CA LYS A 51 -2.26 -12.18 15.25
C LYS A 51 -3.26 -11.46 14.35
N GLU A 52 -4.03 -10.50 14.88
CA GLU A 52 -5.15 -9.84 14.18
C GLU A 52 -4.91 -8.35 13.97
N HIS A 53 -4.21 -7.71 14.91
CA HIS A 53 -4.05 -6.27 14.99
C HIS A 53 -2.60 -5.87 15.24
N ILE A 54 -2.21 -4.76 14.62
CA ILE A 54 -0.94 -4.08 14.85
C ILE A 54 -1.27 -2.63 15.17
N GLU A 55 -0.61 -2.09 16.19
CA GLU A 55 -0.67 -0.68 16.53
C GLU A 55 0.69 -0.05 16.26
N VAL A 56 0.67 1.03 15.46
CA VAL A 56 1.86 1.76 15.05
C VAL A 56 1.73 3.19 15.53
N LYS A 57 2.70 3.65 16.33
CA LYS A 57 2.81 5.06 16.71
C LYS A 57 3.58 5.81 15.62
N VAL A 58 2.94 6.80 15.04
CA VAL A 58 3.56 7.77 14.12
C VAL A 58 3.78 9.07 14.87
N SER A 59 5.03 9.48 15.00
CA SER A 59 5.43 10.72 15.67
C SER A 59 5.96 11.71 14.65
N ASN A 60 5.33 12.87 14.54
CA ASN A 60 5.76 13.92 13.63
C ASN A 60 6.84 14.78 14.29
N ASN A 61 8.10 14.52 13.93
CA ASN A 61 9.24 15.32 14.34
C ASN A 61 9.93 15.97 13.11
N THR A 62 9.17 16.24 12.04
CA THR A 62 9.73 16.72 10.77
C THR A 62 10.12 18.20 10.80
N GLY A 63 9.60 18.97 11.75
CA GLY A 63 9.74 20.43 11.81
C GLY A 63 8.57 21.18 11.15
N PHE A 64 7.60 20.47 10.59
CA PHE A 64 6.40 21.04 9.98
C PHE A 64 5.19 20.11 10.17
N ASP A 65 3.99 20.66 10.04
CA ASP A 65 2.76 19.89 10.15
C ASP A 65 2.62 18.94 8.95
N LEU A 66 2.30 17.67 9.22
CA LEU A 66 2.00 16.68 8.19
C LEU A 66 0.50 16.57 7.99
N SER A 67 0.08 16.17 6.81
CA SER A 67 -1.30 15.77 6.53
C SER A 67 -1.36 14.43 5.80
N TYR A 68 -2.45 13.71 5.96
CA TYR A 68 -2.74 12.45 5.28
C TYR A 68 -4.23 12.31 5.07
N TYR A 69 -4.65 11.47 4.13
CA TYR A 69 -6.06 11.15 3.94
C TYR A 69 -6.43 9.88 4.69
N GLY A 70 -7.64 9.82 5.23
CA GLY A 70 -8.14 8.65 5.96
C GLY A 70 -9.60 8.78 6.38
N TYR A 71 -10.19 7.68 6.82
CA TYR A 71 -11.56 7.66 7.36
C TYR A 71 -11.65 8.29 8.76
N SER A 72 -10.54 8.23 9.49
CA SER A 72 -10.37 8.87 10.79
C SER A 72 -8.89 9.17 11.03
N PRO A 73 -8.53 9.94 12.07
CA PRO A 73 -7.13 10.18 12.41
C PRO A 73 -6.33 8.88 12.62
N GLN A 74 -6.94 7.81 13.13
CA GLN A 74 -6.27 6.54 13.41
C GLN A 74 -6.34 5.52 12.25
N SER A 75 -7.07 5.85 11.19
CA SER A 75 -7.34 4.97 10.05
C SER A 75 -7.03 5.67 8.73
N PRO A 76 -5.73 5.87 8.41
CA PRO A 76 -5.32 6.50 7.16
C PRO A 76 -5.67 5.62 5.95
N GLN A 77 -5.60 6.20 4.76
CA GLN A 77 -5.55 5.44 3.54
C GLN A 77 -4.30 4.57 3.52
N LEU A 78 -4.50 3.28 3.29
CA LEU A 78 -3.41 2.29 3.28
C LEU A 78 -3.19 1.74 1.89
N TYR A 79 -1.91 1.61 1.57
CA TYR A 79 -1.38 0.97 0.37
C TYR A 79 -0.59 -0.25 0.80
N PHE A 80 -0.80 -1.38 0.12
CA PHE A 80 -0.14 -2.62 0.52
C PHE A 80 0.80 -3.13 -0.56
N LYS A 81 1.94 -3.67 -0.13
CA LYS A 81 2.74 -4.60 -0.94
C LYS A 81 2.62 -6.00 -0.34
N LYS A 82 2.66 -7.02 -1.19
CA LYS A 82 2.66 -8.44 -0.81
C LYS A 82 3.98 -9.07 -1.21
N LEU A 83 4.51 -9.97 -0.38
CA LEU A 83 5.71 -10.74 -0.73
C LEU A 83 5.27 -11.94 -1.58
N VAL A 84 5.73 -11.96 -2.83
CA VAL A 84 5.46 -13.02 -3.81
C VAL A 84 6.82 -13.44 -4.37
N GLU A 85 7.16 -14.72 -4.22
CA GLU A 85 8.42 -15.29 -4.74
C GLU A 85 9.68 -14.48 -4.32
N GLY A 86 9.70 -14.02 -3.07
CA GLY A 86 10.81 -13.22 -2.53
C GLY A 86 10.84 -11.76 -2.96
N LYS A 87 9.88 -11.29 -3.77
CA LYS A 87 9.77 -9.91 -4.23
C LYS A 87 8.55 -9.21 -3.66
N TRP A 88 8.69 -7.92 -3.33
CA TRP A 88 7.57 -7.08 -2.91
C TRP A 88 6.81 -6.55 -4.12
N VAL A 89 5.62 -7.08 -4.34
CA VAL A 89 4.73 -6.67 -5.43
C VAL A 89 3.63 -5.77 -4.88
N ALA A 90 3.29 -4.70 -5.58
CA ALA A 90 2.15 -3.86 -5.22
C ALA A 90 0.86 -4.68 -5.22
N GLY A 91 0.19 -4.73 -4.07
CA GLY A 91 -1.10 -5.38 -3.92
C GLY A 91 -2.25 -4.39 -4.04
N GLY A 92 -3.34 -4.66 -3.31
CA GLY A 92 -4.47 -3.73 -3.22
C GLY A 92 -4.15 -2.46 -2.44
N TRP A 93 -4.98 -1.45 -2.63
CA TRP A 93 -5.08 -0.27 -1.77
C TRP A 93 -6.55 -0.05 -1.40
N HIS A 94 -6.81 0.52 -0.22
CA HIS A 94 -8.19 0.89 0.13
C HIS A 94 -8.57 2.13 -0.69
N TRP A 95 -9.31 1.93 -1.78
CA TRP A 95 -9.58 2.95 -2.78
C TRP A 95 -10.97 3.57 -2.72
N CYS A 96 -11.94 2.98 -2.01
CA CYS A 96 -13.31 3.49 -2.02
C CYS A 96 -13.34 4.89 -1.35
N GLY A 97 -13.14 5.95 -2.16
CA GLY A 97 -12.82 7.29 -1.68
C GLY A 97 -13.95 7.99 -0.93
N THR A 98 -15.13 7.38 -0.84
CA THR A 98 -16.26 7.91 -0.07
C THR A 98 -15.95 7.89 1.43
N GLY A 99 -16.08 9.04 2.10
CA GLY A 99 -15.92 9.14 3.56
C GLY A 99 -14.48 9.36 4.05
N MET A 100 -13.51 9.50 3.15
CA MET A 100 -12.17 9.93 3.53
C MET A 100 -12.10 11.44 3.67
N SER A 101 -11.36 11.91 4.68
CA SER A 101 -11.06 13.31 4.92
C SER A 101 -9.56 13.51 5.12
N ARG A 102 -9.10 14.75 4.96
CA ARG A 102 -7.73 15.15 5.25
C ARG A 102 -7.57 15.36 6.75
N HIS A 103 -6.59 14.68 7.34
CA HIS A 103 -6.22 14.80 8.75
C HIS A 103 -4.86 15.48 8.86
N VAL A 104 -4.66 16.27 9.92
CA VAL A 104 -3.40 16.97 10.18
C VAL A 104 -2.74 16.39 11.42
N LEU A 105 -1.50 15.93 11.28
CA LEU A 105 -0.63 15.54 12.38
C LEU A 105 0.35 16.69 12.67
N LYS A 106 0.07 17.43 13.73
CA LYS A 106 0.88 18.58 14.14
C LYS A 106 2.34 18.20 14.43
N ASN A 107 3.28 19.09 14.13
CA ASN A 107 4.68 18.90 14.52
C ASN A 107 4.81 18.79 16.05
N GLY A 108 5.61 17.84 16.52
CA GLY A 108 5.73 17.47 17.93
C GLY A 108 4.64 16.52 18.45
N SER A 109 3.59 16.25 17.66
CA SER A 109 2.50 15.36 18.05
C SER A 109 2.68 13.94 17.51
N SER A 110 1.89 13.02 18.06
CA SER A 110 1.85 11.63 17.60
C SER A 110 0.43 11.10 17.48
N VAL A 111 0.24 10.12 16.59
CA VAL A 111 -1.01 9.37 16.44
C VAL A 111 -0.72 7.88 16.44
N THR A 112 -1.62 7.10 17.02
CA THR A 112 -1.58 5.64 16.93
C THR A 112 -2.49 5.19 15.79
N ILE A 113 -1.91 4.52 14.80
CA ILE A 113 -2.61 3.93 13.66
C ILE A 113 -2.84 2.45 13.95
N LYS A 114 -4.07 2.00 13.70
CA LYS A 114 -4.46 0.59 13.83
C LYS A 114 -4.46 -0.07 12.46
N LEU A 115 -3.75 -1.19 12.34
CA LEU A 115 -3.65 -1.98 11.12
C LEU A 115 -4.16 -3.40 11.39
N SER A 116 -4.80 -4.02 10.40
CA SER A 116 -5.03 -5.46 10.43
C SER A 116 -3.72 -6.19 10.14
N SER A 117 -3.42 -7.23 10.92
CA SER A 117 -2.26 -8.08 10.69
C SER A 117 -2.46 -8.92 9.43
N ARG A 118 -1.48 -8.84 8.52
CA ARG A 118 -1.48 -9.58 7.25
C ARG A 118 -0.10 -10.20 7.07
N LYS A 119 -0.06 -11.52 6.88
CA LYS A 119 1.18 -12.24 6.58
C LYS A 119 1.76 -11.77 5.24
N ASN A 120 3.09 -11.77 5.14
CA ASN A 120 3.80 -11.49 3.89
C ASN A 120 3.34 -10.17 3.25
N SER A 121 3.25 -9.14 4.08
CA SER A 121 2.71 -7.84 3.67
C SER A 121 3.53 -6.66 4.22
N GLN A 122 3.51 -5.57 3.47
CA GLN A 122 3.90 -4.24 3.92
C GLN A 122 2.69 -3.32 3.83
N ALA A 123 2.53 -2.44 4.81
CA ALA A 123 1.52 -1.39 4.81
C ALA A 123 2.21 -0.02 4.73
N PHE A 124 1.70 0.83 3.86
CA PHE A 124 2.17 2.19 3.63
C PHE A 124 1.03 3.18 3.73
N THR A 125 1.36 4.42 4.03
CA THR A 125 0.47 5.57 3.83
C THR A 125 1.25 6.73 3.22
N ILE A 126 0.55 7.73 2.69
CA ILE A 126 1.16 8.93 2.14
C ILE A 126 1.02 10.05 3.16
N PHE A 127 2.16 10.64 3.51
CA PHE A 127 2.19 11.90 4.24
C PHE A 127 2.54 13.04 3.30
N TYR A 128 1.80 14.13 3.41
CA TYR A 128 2.00 15.38 2.69
C TYR A 128 2.47 16.46 3.67
N ASN A 129 3.27 17.41 3.21
CA ASN A 129 3.45 18.67 3.92
C ASN A 129 2.08 19.38 3.97
N SER A 130 1.63 19.78 5.16
CA SER A 130 0.28 20.33 5.33
C SER A 130 0.08 21.67 4.61
N THR A 131 1.15 22.46 4.44
CA THR A 131 1.12 23.77 3.77
C THR A 131 1.48 23.69 2.29
N ASN A 132 2.17 22.63 1.87
CA ASN A 132 2.52 22.38 0.47
C ASN A 132 2.20 20.94 0.06
N SER A 133 1.00 20.70 -0.45
CA SER A 133 0.56 19.33 -0.83
C SER A 133 1.33 18.73 -2.02
N LYS A 134 2.18 19.50 -2.71
CA LYS A 134 3.09 18.96 -3.74
C LYS A 134 4.30 18.25 -3.12
N GLU A 135 4.56 18.45 -1.83
CA GLU A 135 5.58 17.72 -1.07
C GLU A 135 4.97 16.55 -0.32
N TYR A 136 5.31 15.32 -0.70
CA TYR A 136 4.81 14.12 -0.04
C TYR A 136 5.78 12.95 -0.11
N SER A 137 5.54 11.93 0.71
CA SER A 137 6.28 10.67 0.64
C SER A 137 5.45 9.50 1.14
N PHE A 138 5.68 8.33 0.52
CA PHE A 138 5.21 7.06 1.04
C PHE A 138 6.02 6.68 2.27
N ALA A 139 5.35 6.51 3.39
CA ALA A 139 5.97 6.04 4.61
C ALA A 139 5.48 4.62 4.91
N LYS A 140 6.44 3.70 5.12
CA LYS A 140 6.14 2.33 5.53
C LYS A 140 5.71 2.33 6.99
N LEU A 141 4.45 2.00 7.23
CA LEU A 141 3.89 1.89 8.58
C LEU A 141 4.30 0.58 9.25
N TYR A 142 4.30 -0.51 8.48
CA TYR A 142 4.56 -1.85 9.01
C TYR A 142 5.03 -2.82 7.92
N GLU A 143 5.78 -3.85 8.34
CA GLU A 143 6.20 -4.98 7.51
C GLU A 143 6.09 -6.28 8.33
N ASN A 144 5.46 -7.29 7.75
CA ASN A 144 5.45 -8.66 8.27
C ASN A 144 5.91 -9.63 7.18
N LYS A 145 7.10 -10.19 7.37
CA LYS A 145 7.61 -11.34 6.64
C LYS A 145 7.39 -12.56 7.52
N SER A 146 6.36 -13.35 7.23
CA SER A 146 6.16 -14.63 7.89
C SER A 146 6.86 -15.68 7.03
N GLY A 147 8.03 -16.13 7.49
CA GLY A 147 8.73 -17.28 6.92
C GLY A 147 8.02 -18.60 7.23
#